data_AF-U1TPS4-F1
#
_entry.id   AF-U1TPS4-F1
#
_cell.length_a   1.000
_cell.length_b   1.000
_cell.length_c   1.000
_cell.angle_alpha   90.00
_cell.angle_beta   90.00
_cell.angle_gamma   90.00
#
_symmetry.space_group_name_H-M   'P 1'
#
loop_
_entity.id
_entity.type
_entity.pdbx_description
1 polymer ?
#
loop_
_entity_poly.entity_id
_entity_poly.type
_entity_poly.pdbx_seq_one_letter_code
_entity_poly.pdbx_strand_id
1 'polypeptide(L)' 'MLVVIDGRAVSLSDNQHGHTLKQLDLPPDFVLVDATALLLHDTGNGTVEIPLPVGFVVAAFENRSGQRRYGVVTI' A
#
# COMPACT_ATOMS: atom_id res chain seq x y z
N MET A 1 -10.39 3.04 9.19
CA MET A 1 -10.03 3.73 7.93
C MET A 1 -10.47 2.90 6.73
N LEU A 2 -10.98 3.52 5.66
CA LEU A 2 -11.22 2.84 4.38
C LEU A 2 -10.01 3.03 3.46
N VAL A 3 -9.54 1.94 2.85
CA VAL A 3 -8.55 1.97 1.77
C VAL A 3 -9.13 1.31 0.53
N VAL A 4 -8.66 1.72 -0.65
CA VAL A 4 -8.95 1.01 -1.89
C VAL A 4 -7.82 0.01 -2.16
N ILE A 5 -8.17 -1.26 -2.35
CA ILE A 5 -7.26 -2.32 -2.78
C ILE A 5 -7.79 -2.91 -4.08
N ASP A 6 -7.03 -2.79 -5.16
CA ASP A 6 -7.43 -3.27 -6.50
C ASP A 6 -8.85 -2.77 -6.89
N GLY A 7 -9.15 -1.51 -6.58
CA GLY A 7 -10.46 -0.89 -6.84
C GLY A 7 -11.57 -1.27 -5.86
N ARG A 8 -11.31 -2.07 -4.82
CA ARG A 8 -12.28 -2.48 -3.80
C ARG A 8 -12.03 -1.75 -2.49
N ALA A 9 -13.10 -1.22 -1.89
CA ALA A 9 -13.00 -0.62 -0.56
C ALA A 9 -12.84 -1.70 0.52
N VAL A 10 -11.76 -1.60 1.30
CA VAL A 10 -11.43 -2.46 2.44
C VAL A 10 -11.34 -1.61 3.70
N SER A 11 -12.00 -2.05 4.76
CA SER A 11 -11.93 -1.37 6.06
C SER A 11 -10.76 -1.91 6.87
N LEU A 12 -9.84 -1.02 7.26
CA LEU A 12 -8.75 -1.29 8.18
C LEU A 12 -9.06 -0.65 9.54
N SER A 13 -8.82 -1.38 10.62
CA SER A 13 -8.82 -0.79 11.97
C SER A 13 -7.65 0.18 12.15
N ASP A 14 -7.74 1.09 13.12
CA ASP A 14 -6.65 2.03 13.42
C ASP A 14 -5.37 1.30 13.86
N ASN A 15 -5.52 0.13 14.51
CA ASN A 15 -4.40 -0.74 14.87
C ASN A 15 -3.72 -1.33 13.62
N GLN A 16 -4.50 -1.81 12.63
CA GLN A 16 -3.97 -2.30 11.37
C GLN A 16 -3.24 -1.19 10.60
N HIS A 17 -3.82 0.01 10.54
CA HIS A 17 -3.16 1.18 9.95
C HIS A 17 -1.83 1.51 10.63
N GLY A 18 -1.82 1.57 11.97
CA GLY A 18 -0.59 1.79 12.71
C GLY A 18 0.47 0.71 12.46
N HIS A 19 0.04 -0.54 12.24
CA HIS A 19 0.93 -1.63 11.88
C HIS A 19 1.53 -1.49 10.48
N THR A 20 0.77 -1.03 9.49
CA THR A 20 1.29 -0.84 8.12
C THR A 20 2.30 0.30 8.06
N LEU A 21 2.09 1.39 8.79
CA LEU A 21 3.07 2.49 8.90
C LEU A 21 4.40 2.01 9.51
N LYS A 22 4.33 1.22 10.60
CA LYS A 22 5.52 0.69 11.28
C LYS A 22 6.35 -0.23 10.40
N GLN A 23 5.72 -1.03 9.53
CA GLN A 23 6.44 -1.94 8.63
C GLN A 23 7.40 -1.20 7.67
N LEU A 24 7.11 0.07 7.37
CA LEU A 24 7.89 0.90 6.46
C LEU A 24 8.58 2.08 7.18
N ASP A 25 8.60 2.06 8.52
CA ASP A 25 9.13 3.14 9.37
C ASP A 25 8.59 4.53 8.98
N LEU A 26 7.27 4.59 8.71
CA LEU A 26 6.60 5.82 8.29
C LEU A 26 6.15 6.66 9.48
N PRO A 27 6.30 7.98 9.40
CA PRO A 27 5.68 8.92 10.33
C PRO A 27 4.14 8.77 10.41
N PRO A 28 3.51 9.11 11.54
CA PRO A 28 2.08 8.91 11.77
C PRO A 28 1.16 9.83 10.95
N ASP A 29 1.69 10.86 10.29
CA ASP A 29 0.93 11.75 9.40
C ASP A 29 0.68 11.15 8.01
N PHE A 30 1.29 9.99 7.70
CA PHE A 30 0.99 9.24 6.49
C PHE A 30 -0.30 8.42 6.64
N VAL A 31 -1.09 8.40 5.57
CA VAL A 31 -2.29 7.58 5.44
C VAL A 31 -2.17 6.68 4.23
N LEU A 32 -2.68 5.46 4.35
CA LEU A 32 -2.75 4.53 3.22
C LEU A 32 -3.85 5.02 2.27
N VAL A 33 -3.50 5.31 1.02
CA VAL A 33 -4.43 5.88 0.03
C VAL A 33 -4.83 4.89 -1.07
N ASP A 34 -3.94 3.95 -1.40
CA ASP A 34 -4.17 2.94 -2.41
C ASP A 34 -3.30 1.71 -2.14
N ALA A 35 -3.73 0.56 -2.64
CA ALA A 35 -2.95 -0.66 -2.57
C ALA A 35 -3.32 -1.64 -3.69
N THR A 36 -2.40 -2.53 -4.00
CA THR A 36 -2.62 -3.61 -4.98
C THR A 36 -1.95 -4.90 -4.53
N ALA A 37 -2.57 -6.03 -4.82
CA ALA A 37 -1.96 -7.35 -4.63
C ALA A 37 -0.95 -7.70 -5.75
N LEU A 38 -0.64 -6.77 -6.66
CA LEU A 38 0.27 -6.97 -7.78
C LEU A 38 1.54 -6.12 -7.62
N LEU A 39 2.70 -6.75 -7.75
CA LEU A 39 3.94 -6.02 -8.03
C LEU A 39 4.06 -5.80 -9.54
N LEU A 40 4.02 -4.53 -9.93
CA LEU A 40 4.18 -4.12 -11.33
C LEU A 40 5.65 -3.84 -11.63
N HIS A 41 6.23 -4.58 -12.57
CA HIS A 41 7.61 -4.38 -13.01
C HIS A 41 7.66 -4.00 -14.48
N ASP A 42 8.16 -2.80 -14.77
CA ASP A 42 8.46 -2.37 -16.14
C ASP A 42 9.78 -2.99 -16.59
N THR A 43 9.70 -3.79 -17.66
CA THR A 43 10.85 -4.48 -18.26
C THR A 43 11.51 -3.69 -19.39
N GLY A 44 10.97 -2.53 -19.76
CA GLY A 44 11.33 -1.78 -20.97
C GLY A 44 10.64 -2.26 -22.24
N ASN A 45 10.02 -3.45 -22.22
CA ASN A 45 9.19 -3.99 -23.31
C ASN A 45 7.71 -4.10 -22.92
N GLY A 46 7.35 -3.58 -21.74
CA GLY A 46 6.03 -3.68 -21.15
C GLY A 46 6.08 -3.98 -19.66
N THR A 47 4.91 -3.89 -19.03
CA THR A 47 4.72 -4.15 -17.61
C THR A 47 4.38 -5.61 -17.37
N VAL A 48 5.13 -6.27 -16.49
CA VAL A 48 4.80 -7.59 -15.96
C VAL A 48 4.08 -7.42 -14.64
N GLU A 49 2.97 -8.12 -14.48
CA GLU A 49 2.19 -8.19 -13.24
C GLU A 49 2.60 -9.45 -12.46
N ILE A 50 3.11 -9.26 -11.25
CA ILE A 50 3.56 -10.35 -10.38
C ILE A 50 2.65 -10.39 -9.16
N PRO A 51 1.82 -11.45 -8.97
CA PRO A 51 0.95 -11.53 -7.81
C PRO A 51 1.77 -11.71 -6.53
N LEU A 52 1.41 -10.95 -5.50
CA LEU A 52 1.97 -11.08 -4.17
C LEU A 52 1.33 -12.25 -3.42
N PRO A 53 2.04 -12.84 -2.42
CA PRO A 53 1.44 -13.81 -1.53
C PRO A 53 0.21 -13.24 -0.81
N VAL A 54 -0.74 -14.11 -0.45
CA VAL A 54 -1.96 -13.71 0.27
C VAL A 54 -1.60 -12.92 1.53
N GLY A 55 -2.26 -11.79 1.72
CA GLY A 55 -2.05 -10.88 2.85
C GLY A 55 -0.97 -9.81 2.62
N PHE A 56 -0.25 -9.86 1.50
CA PHE A 56 0.71 -8.82 1.10
C PHE A 56 0.15 -7.93 0.00
N VAL A 57 0.43 -6.63 0.10
CA VAL A 57 0.08 -5.64 -0.92
C VAL A 57 1.23 -4.67 -1.15
N VAL A 58 1.37 -4.16 -2.37
CA VAL A 58 2.09 -2.91 -2.63
C VAL A 58 1.17 -1.78 -2.20
N ALA A 59 1.60 -0.99 -1.24
CA ALA A 59 0.84 0.09 -0.65
C ALA A 59 1.40 1.45 -1.06
N ALA A 60 0.50 2.40 -1.33
CA ALA A 60 0.80 3.81 -1.48
C ALA A 60 0.32 4.57 -0.24
N PHE A 61 1.23 5.31 0.38
CA PHE A 61 0.95 6.19 1.49
C PHE A 61 1.15 7.65 1.07
N GLU A 62 0.30 8.53 1.56
CA GLU A 62 0.37 9.97 1.31
C GLU A 62 0.22 10.74 2.63
N ASN A 63 0.93 11.85 2.79
CA ASN A 63 0.72 12.77 3.91
C ASN A 63 0.10 14.09 3.44
N ARG A 64 -0.22 14.98 4.38
CA ARG A 64 -0.89 16.26 4.08
C ARG A 64 -0.07 17.23 3.23
N SER A 65 1.24 17.03 3.10
CA SER A 65 2.09 17.83 2.21
C SER A 65 2.17 17.24 0.80
N GLY A 66 1.46 16.14 0.52
CA GLY A 66 1.44 15.46 -0.78
C GLY A 66 2.66 14.56 -1.01
N GLN A 67 3.48 14.30 0.02
CA GLN A 67 4.58 13.35 -0.10
C GLN A 67 4.02 11.94 -0.19
N ARG A 68 4.45 11.20 -1.21
CA ARG A 68 4.10 9.78 -1.38
C ARG A 68 5.25 8.85 -1.06
N ARG A 69 4.94 7.78 -0.35
CA ARG A 69 5.86 6.65 -0.12
C ARG A 69 5.18 5.35 -0.49
N TYR A 70 5.97 4.41 -0.98
CA TYR A 70 5.49 3.12 -1.45
C TYR A 70 6.27 2.00 -0.80
N GLY A 71 5.63 0.86 -0.60
CA GLY A 71 6.29 -0.33 -0.08
C GLY A 71 5.36 -1.52 0.02
N VAL A 72 5.94 -2.70 0.17
CA VAL A 72 5.17 -3.92 0.41
C VAL A 72 4.85 -4.02 1.90
N VAL A 73 3.58 -4.19 2.23
CA VAL A 73 3.11 -4.35 3.62
C VAL A 73 2.16 -5.53 3.74
N THR A 74 1.99 -5.99 4.97
CA THR A 74 0.95 -6.95 5.37
C THR A 74 -0.25 -6.22 5.96
N ILE A 75 -1.47 -6.64 5.56
CA ILE A 75 -2.76 -6.04 5.93
C ILE A 75 -3.71 -7.04 6.61
#